data_AF-A0A9W7E9P6-F1
#
_entry.id   AF-A0A9W7E9P6-F1
#
_cell.length_a   1.000
_cell.length_b   1.000
_cell.length_c   1.000
_cell.angle_alpha   90.00
_cell.angle_beta   90.00
_cell.angle_gamma   90.00
#
_symmetry.space_group_name_H-M   'P 1'
#
loop_
_entity.id
_entity.type
_entity.pdbx_description
1 polymer ?
#
loop_
_entity_poly.entity_id
_entity_poly.type
_entity_poly.pdbx_seq_one_letter_code
_entity_poly.pdbx_strand_id
1 'polypeptide(L)'
;MCALTTINQKLRVDDSVKKYRKFVEGLTIFGLFDFENDVWKGFSDFDTTLRPLFASYSVCGTHQSRSIFWINGGSPVTVEKERDAVRAGIMYFAAIHSDAHSLREGIAFVIDVGNQTGPRIGNEKKMQQMWQSFPLRPQRILISGAGMIKRVFINGLVRFAALFSKAKVLERIRFVTMDDVIEELGAEVVPKYRSELGKEGDIADWVFHRLKNFPAPPIA
;
A
#
# COMPACT_ATOMS: atom_id res chain seq x y z
N MET A 1 8.43 4.20 12.27
CA MET A 1 7.20 3.39 12.07
C MET A 1 6.26 3.33 13.26
N CYS A 2 6.77 3.18 14.49
CA CYS A 2 5.92 3.18 15.69
C CYS A 2 5.07 4.47 15.77
N ALA A 3 5.69 5.65 15.67
CA ALA A 3 4.97 6.93 15.64
C ALA A 3 3.89 7.02 14.55
N LEU A 4 4.22 6.63 13.31
CA LEU A 4 3.28 6.59 12.19
C LEU A 4 2.08 5.67 12.52
N THR A 5 2.35 4.48 13.06
CA THR A 5 1.31 3.54 13.49
C THR A 5 0.40 4.18 14.53
N THR A 6 0.98 4.84 15.53
CA THR A 6 0.24 5.51 16.61
C THR A 6 -0.68 6.61 16.08
N ILE A 7 -0.20 7.43 15.15
CA ILE A 7 -1.02 8.49 14.55
C ILE A 7 -2.14 7.88 13.68
N ASN A 8 -1.83 6.85 12.89
CA ASN A 8 -2.84 6.14 12.09
C ASN A 8 -3.92 5.46 12.95
N GLN A 9 -3.58 5.04 14.18
CA GLN A 9 -4.52 4.52 15.16
C GLN A 9 -5.14 5.60 16.06
N LYS A 10 -5.06 6.89 15.68
CA LYS A 10 -5.67 8.02 16.41
C LYS A 10 -5.18 8.12 17.84
N LEU A 11 -3.89 7.87 18.06
CA LEU A 11 -3.23 7.92 19.37
C LEU A 11 -3.79 6.91 20.40
N ARG A 12 -4.54 5.90 19.95
CA ARG A 12 -5.04 4.82 20.82
C ARG A 12 -3.91 3.84 21.07
N VAL A 13 -3.21 4.00 22.19
CA VAL A 13 -1.97 3.26 22.51
C VAL A 13 -2.16 1.75 22.35
N ASP A 14 -3.20 1.15 22.93
CA ASP A 14 -3.42 -0.31 22.87
C ASP A 14 -3.64 -0.83 21.44
N ASP A 15 -4.45 -0.11 20.65
CA ASP A 15 -4.67 -0.44 19.24
C ASP A 15 -3.38 -0.28 18.43
N SER A 16 -2.57 0.74 18.77
CA SER A 16 -1.28 1.04 18.14
C SER A 16 -0.26 -0.06 18.40
N VAL A 17 -0.12 -0.51 19.66
CA VAL A 17 0.76 -1.61 20.05
C VAL A 17 0.36 -2.90 19.33
N LYS A 18 -0.94 -3.26 19.34
CA LYS A 18 -1.45 -4.45 18.64
C LYS A 18 -1.17 -4.41 17.15
N LYS A 19 -1.36 -3.24 16.50
CA LYS A 19 -1.11 -3.09 15.06
C LYS A 19 0.37 -3.07 14.72
N TYR A 20 1.18 -2.36 15.50
CA TYR A 20 2.62 -2.30 15.29
C TYR A 20 3.27 -3.68 15.48
N ARG A 21 2.85 -4.43 16.51
CA ARG A 21 3.30 -5.82 16.72
C ARG A 21 2.99 -6.70 15.51
N LYS A 22 1.75 -6.68 15.00
CA LYS A 22 1.38 -7.44 13.79
C LYS A 22 2.21 -7.05 12.57
N PHE A 23 2.51 -5.76 12.41
CA PHE A 23 3.38 -5.27 11.35
C PHE A 23 4.80 -5.85 11.49
N VAL A 24 5.41 -5.76 12.67
CA VAL A 24 6.75 -6.31 12.94
C VAL A 24 6.78 -7.83 12.77
N GLU A 25 5.79 -8.56 13.29
CA GLU A 25 5.65 -10.01 13.06
C GLU A 25 5.59 -10.32 11.56
N GLY A 26 4.85 -9.52 10.78
CA GLY A 26 4.82 -9.59 9.32
C GLY A 26 6.20 -9.43 8.69
N LEU A 27 7.03 -8.48 9.15
CA LEU A 27 8.38 -8.25 8.64
C LEU A 27 9.32 -9.44 8.90
N THR A 28 9.23 -10.05 10.08
CA THR A 28 10.10 -11.19 10.44
C THR A 28 9.93 -12.40 9.52
N ILE A 29 8.73 -12.57 8.92
CA ILE A 29 8.44 -13.61 7.92
C ILE A 29 9.30 -13.47 6.66
N PHE A 30 9.84 -12.28 6.41
CA PHE A 30 10.69 -11.94 5.26
C PHE A 30 12.15 -11.70 5.67
N GLY A 31 12.51 -12.00 6.92
CA GLY A 31 13.87 -11.78 7.44
C GLY A 31 14.24 -10.31 7.59
N LEU A 32 13.25 -9.42 7.77
CA LEU A 32 13.44 -7.99 8.03
C LEU A 32 13.31 -7.76 9.54
N PHE A 33 14.44 -7.71 10.25
CA PHE A 33 14.48 -7.64 11.72
C PHE A 33 14.83 -6.24 12.22
N ASP A 34 15.59 -5.50 11.44
CA ASP A 34 16.03 -4.15 11.77
C ASP A 34 15.43 -3.18 10.75
N PHE A 35 14.41 -2.45 11.17
CA PHE A 35 13.75 -1.52 10.26
C PHE A 35 14.69 -0.45 9.70
N GLU A 36 15.65 0.02 10.49
CA GLU A 36 16.57 1.07 10.07
C GLU A 36 17.60 0.56 9.06
N ASN A 37 18.21 -0.58 9.37
CA ASN A 37 19.22 -1.16 8.50
C ASN A 37 18.62 -1.89 7.29
N ASP A 38 17.52 -2.63 7.46
CA ASP A 38 16.94 -3.46 6.40
C ASP A 38 16.05 -2.64 5.43
N VAL A 39 15.45 -1.55 5.89
CA VAL A 39 14.57 -0.72 5.04
C VAL A 39 15.24 0.59 4.63
N TRP A 40 15.82 1.35 5.57
CA TRP A 40 16.32 2.69 5.28
C TRP A 40 17.75 2.73 4.74
N LYS A 41 18.67 1.89 5.23
CA LYS A 41 20.01 1.79 4.62
C LYS A 41 19.98 1.16 3.22
N GLY A 42 18.83 0.62 2.80
CA GLY A 42 18.53 0.20 1.43
C GLY A 42 18.47 1.30 0.37
N PHE A 43 18.74 2.55 0.72
CA PHE A 43 18.86 3.61 -0.29
C PHE A 43 20.14 3.48 -1.14
N SER A 44 21.17 2.75 -0.69
CA SER A 44 22.41 2.58 -1.47
C SER A 44 22.24 1.66 -2.68
N ASP A 45 21.29 0.71 -2.65
CA ASP A 45 20.94 -0.22 -3.73
C ASP A 45 19.62 0.16 -4.43
N PHE A 46 19.16 1.40 -4.23
CA PHE A 46 17.83 1.86 -4.66
C PHE A 46 17.60 1.69 -6.17
N ASP A 47 18.53 2.18 -6.99
CA ASP A 47 18.35 2.19 -8.45
C ASP A 47 18.47 0.79 -9.08
N THR A 48 19.27 -0.10 -8.50
CA THR A 48 19.55 -1.42 -9.09
C THR A 48 18.57 -2.49 -8.64
N THR A 49 18.13 -2.48 -7.38
CA THR A 49 17.33 -3.55 -6.79
C THR A 49 15.88 -3.12 -6.57
N LEU A 50 15.66 -1.92 -6.02
CA LEU A 50 14.34 -1.48 -5.57
C LEU A 50 13.54 -0.77 -6.67
N ARG A 51 14.18 0.03 -7.53
CA ARG A 51 13.52 0.79 -8.63
C ARG A 51 12.58 -0.09 -9.47
N PRO A 52 12.98 -1.28 -9.95
CA PRO A 52 12.08 -2.14 -10.73
C PRO A 52 10.84 -2.62 -9.96
N LEU A 53 10.95 -2.75 -8.64
CA LEU A 53 9.86 -3.25 -7.78
C LEU A 53 8.79 -2.17 -7.53
N PHE A 54 9.08 -0.90 -7.82
CA PHE A 54 8.07 0.15 -7.73
C PHE A 54 7.05 0.12 -8.88
N ALA A 55 7.27 -0.68 -9.92
CA ALA A 55 6.30 -0.85 -11.03
C ALA A 55 4.92 -1.37 -10.54
N SER A 56 4.87 -2.00 -9.36
CA SER A 56 3.62 -2.40 -8.69
C SER A 56 2.84 -1.25 -8.05
N TYR A 57 3.33 -0.01 -8.14
CA TYR A 57 2.68 1.17 -7.55
C TYR A 57 2.56 2.28 -8.59
N SER A 58 1.87 3.36 -8.25
CA SER A 58 1.74 4.51 -9.15
C SER A 58 1.81 5.84 -8.44
N VAL A 59 2.33 6.82 -9.18
CA VAL A 59 2.24 8.22 -8.79
C VAL A 59 0.79 8.65 -8.99
N CYS A 60 0.19 9.12 -7.91
CA CYS A 60 -1.16 9.64 -7.90
C CYS A 60 -1.17 11.05 -7.31
N GLY A 61 -2.25 11.79 -7.61
CA GLY A 61 -2.52 13.06 -6.98
C GLY A 61 -3.04 12.90 -5.55
N THR A 62 -3.66 13.96 -5.05
CA THR A 62 -4.36 13.95 -3.77
C THR A 62 -5.85 14.12 -3.98
N HIS A 63 -6.66 13.31 -3.32
CA HIS A 63 -8.12 13.45 -3.33
C HIS A 63 -8.62 13.92 -1.97
N GLN A 64 -9.30 15.08 -1.94
CA GLN A 64 -9.68 15.78 -0.70
C GLN A 64 -8.46 15.98 0.23
N SER A 65 -7.35 16.44 -0.36
CA SER A 65 -6.07 16.67 0.29
C SER A 65 -5.37 15.44 0.88
N ARG A 66 -5.87 14.23 0.63
CA ARG A 66 -5.27 12.97 1.10
C ARG A 66 -4.55 12.28 -0.06
N SER A 67 -3.41 11.67 0.22
CA SER A 67 -2.71 10.82 -0.72
C SER A 67 -3.52 9.59 -1.09
N ILE A 68 -3.36 9.16 -2.34
CA ILE A 68 -3.92 7.93 -2.88
C ILE A 68 -2.81 6.89 -2.89
N PHE A 69 -3.00 5.82 -2.12
CA PHE A 69 -2.16 4.64 -2.17
C PHE A 69 -2.68 3.76 -3.30
N TRP A 70 -1.93 3.66 -4.39
CA TRP A 70 -2.35 2.91 -5.58
C TRP A 70 -1.44 1.72 -5.82
N ILE A 71 -2.03 0.52 -5.84
CA ILE A 71 -1.34 -0.73 -6.16
C ILE A 71 -1.81 -1.21 -7.53
N ASN A 72 -0.84 -1.42 -8.42
CA ASN A 72 -1.04 -2.02 -9.72
C ASN A 72 -0.96 -3.53 -9.62
N GLY A 73 -1.95 -4.20 -10.19
CA GLY A 73 -1.84 -5.57 -10.63
C GLY A 73 -0.77 -5.64 -11.71
N GLY A 74 0.14 -6.59 -11.56
CA GLY A 74 1.19 -6.87 -12.52
C GLY A 74 1.64 -8.30 -12.37
N SER A 75 2.85 -8.58 -12.84
CA SER A 75 3.47 -9.89 -12.65
C SER A 75 3.63 -10.20 -11.15
N PRO A 76 3.25 -11.39 -10.69
CA PRO A 76 3.48 -11.85 -9.34
C PRO A 76 4.94 -11.73 -8.92
N VAL A 77 5.15 -11.36 -7.65
CA VAL A 77 6.47 -11.27 -7.05
C VAL A 77 7.02 -12.67 -6.82
N THR A 78 8.18 -12.98 -7.39
CA THR A 78 8.84 -14.28 -7.19
C THR A 78 9.34 -14.43 -5.75
N VAL A 79 9.57 -15.66 -5.30
CA VAL A 79 10.04 -15.93 -3.93
C VAL A 79 11.38 -15.26 -3.65
N GLU A 80 12.25 -15.15 -4.65
CA GLU A 80 13.57 -14.54 -4.52
C GLU A 80 13.48 -13.02 -4.30
N LYS A 81 12.41 -12.38 -4.80
CA LYS A 81 12.22 -10.93 -4.77
C LYS A 81 11.28 -10.46 -3.66
N GLU A 82 10.69 -11.38 -2.90
CA GLU A 82 9.65 -11.03 -1.94
C GLU A 82 10.15 -10.11 -0.81
N ARG A 83 11.39 -10.31 -0.34
CA ARG A 83 12.01 -9.45 0.68
C ARG A 83 12.15 -8.02 0.18
N ASP A 84 12.67 -7.84 -1.03
CA ASP A 84 12.86 -6.52 -1.62
C ASP A 84 11.53 -5.86 -2.01
N ALA A 85 10.54 -6.65 -2.43
CA ALA A 85 9.20 -6.14 -2.70
C ALA A 85 8.55 -5.60 -1.42
N VAL A 86 8.75 -6.28 -0.29
CA VAL A 86 8.30 -5.79 1.02
C VAL A 86 9.04 -4.51 1.40
N ARG A 87 10.37 -4.42 1.19
CA ARG A 87 11.14 -3.16 1.40
C ARG A 87 10.55 -2.01 0.57
N ALA A 88 10.36 -2.21 -0.74
CA ALA A 88 9.77 -1.20 -1.62
C ALA A 88 8.35 -0.78 -1.18
N GLY A 89 7.51 -1.73 -0.78
CA GLY A 89 6.16 -1.45 -0.28
C GLY A 89 6.15 -0.64 1.02
N ILE A 90 7.11 -0.88 1.92
CA ILE A 90 7.27 -0.08 3.14
C ILE A 90 7.70 1.34 2.80
N MET A 91 8.65 1.51 1.88
CA MET A 91 9.09 2.84 1.43
C MET A 91 7.93 3.61 0.80
N TYR A 92 7.16 2.97 -0.08
CA TYR A 92 5.98 3.59 -0.67
C TYR A 92 4.92 3.95 0.39
N PHE A 93 4.67 3.07 1.35
CA PHE A 93 3.77 3.35 2.47
C PHE A 93 4.21 4.58 3.28
N ALA A 94 5.50 4.69 3.60
CA ALA A 94 6.03 5.82 4.33
C ALA A 94 5.93 7.12 3.50
N ALA A 95 6.21 7.04 2.18
CA ALA A 95 6.07 8.17 1.26
C ALA A 95 4.61 8.66 1.20
N ILE A 96 3.63 7.75 1.13
CA ILE A 96 2.20 8.09 1.13
C ILE A 96 1.78 8.84 2.41
N HIS A 97 2.44 8.59 3.54
CA HIS A 97 2.13 9.23 4.82
C HIS A 97 3.12 10.35 5.19
N SER A 98 3.91 10.85 4.23
CA SER A 98 4.90 11.92 4.48
C SER A 98 4.30 13.31 4.65
N ASP A 99 3.01 13.49 4.37
CA ASP A 99 2.30 14.73 4.63
C ASP A 99 1.35 14.60 5.83
N ALA A 100 1.20 15.71 6.56
CA ALA A 100 0.44 15.74 7.82
C ALA A 100 -1.05 15.42 7.62
N HIS A 101 -1.63 15.76 6.46
CA HIS A 101 -3.05 15.56 6.20
C HIS A 101 -3.37 14.09 5.98
N SER A 102 -2.62 13.39 5.12
CA SER A 102 -2.74 11.95 4.89
C SER A 102 -2.49 11.15 6.17
N LEU A 103 -1.51 11.58 6.97
CA LEU A 103 -1.21 10.95 8.26
C LEU A 103 -2.34 11.11 9.27
N ARG A 104 -2.94 12.31 9.35
CA ARG A 104 -4.02 12.63 10.31
C ARG A 104 -5.37 12.11 9.87
N GLU A 105 -5.71 12.24 8.60
CA GLU A 105 -7.04 11.96 8.06
C GLU A 105 -7.14 10.64 7.31
N GLY A 106 -6.01 9.95 7.08
CA GLY A 106 -5.95 8.69 6.35
C GLY A 106 -5.89 8.89 4.83
N ILE A 107 -6.07 7.82 4.09
CA ILE A 107 -5.78 7.74 2.65
C ILE A 107 -6.96 7.18 1.84
N ALA A 108 -6.96 7.39 0.53
CA ALA A 108 -7.69 6.52 -0.39
C ALA A 108 -6.78 5.36 -0.78
N PHE A 109 -7.31 4.13 -0.77
CA PHE A 109 -6.54 2.94 -1.14
C PHE A 109 -7.16 2.30 -2.38
N VAL A 110 -6.39 2.16 -3.45
CA VAL A 110 -6.83 1.58 -4.71
C VAL A 110 -5.99 0.35 -5.04
N ILE A 111 -6.66 -0.75 -5.38
CA ILE A 111 -6.04 -1.98 -5.87
C ILE A 111 -6.60 -2.23 -7.27
N ASP A 112 -5.76 -2.00 -8.28
CA ASP A 112 -6.10 -2.17 -9.69
C ASP A 112 -5.64 -3.54 -10.17
N VAL A 113 -6.50 -4.57 -10.09
CA VAL A 113 -6.13 -5.93 -10.54
C VAL A 113 -6.33 -6.15 -12.04
N GLY A 114 -6.67 -5.11 -12.82
CA GLY A 114 -6.97 -5.23 -14.25
C GLY A 114 -5.79 -5.68 -15.09
N ASN A 115 -4.57 -5.37 -14.64
CA ASN A 115 -3.32 -5.70 -15.33
C ASN A 115 -2.60 -6.90 -14.69
N GLN A 116 -3.26 -7.64 -13.80
CA GLN A 116 -2.65 -8.82 -13.17
C GLN A 116 -2.46 -9.93 -14.23
N THR A 117 -1.21 -10.23 -14.56
CA THR A 117 -0.81 -11.22 -15.55
C THR A 117 0.13 -12.26 -14.93
N GLY A 118 0.25 -13.44 -15.55
CA GLY A 118 1.20 -14.46 -15.13
C GLY A 118 0.62 -15.53 -14.18
N PRO A 119 1.37 -16.64 -14.00
CA PRO A 119 0.94 -17.77 -13.19
C PRO A 119 1.05 -17.47 -11.69
N ARG A 120 0.36 -18.26 -10.87
CA ARG A 120 0.56 -18.24 -9.42
C ARG A 120 1.97 -18.70 -9.07
N ILE A 121 2.58 -18.04 -8.10
CA ILE A 121 3.94 -18.35 -7.60
C ILE A 121 3.87 -19.21 -6.33
N GLY A 122 2.76 -19.14 -5.58
CA GLY A 122 2.54 -19.91 -4.36
C GLY A 122 2.90 -19.16 -3.07
N ASN A 123 3.46 -17.96 -3.15
CA ASN A 123 3.74 -17.08 -2.00
C ASN A 123 2.64 -16.04 -1.74
N GLU A 124 1.49 -16.10 -2.44
CA GLU A 124 0.46 -15.05 -2.38
C GLU A 124 -0.11 -14.88 -0.98
N LYS A 125 -0.32 -15.99 -0.25
CA LYS A 125 -0.81 -15.94 1.14
C LYS A 125 0.18 -15.21 2.04
N LYS A 126 1.48 -15.47 1.87
CA LYS A 126 2.57 -14.86 2.63
C LYS A 126 2.63 -13.35 2.36
N MET A 127 2.62 -12.96 1.08
CA MET A 127 2.58 -11.56 0.66
C MET A 127 1.32 -10.84 1.16
N GLN A 128 0.15 -11.48 1.04
CA GLN A 128 -1.12 -10.93 1.52
C GLN A 128 -1.10 -10.68 3.03
N GLN A 129 -0.54 -11.60 3.83
CA GLN A 129 -0.38 -11.41 5.28
C GLN A 129 0.47 -10.17 5.58
N MET A 130 1.57 -9.97 4.85
CA MET A 130 2.40 -8.78 4.99
C MET A 130 1.61 -7.51 4.68
N TRP A 131 0.93 -7.45 3.54
CA TRP A 131 0.15 -6.26 3.15
C TRP A 131 -0.99 -5.95 4.12
N GLN A 132 -1.65 -6.98 4.68
CA GLN A 132 -2.68 -6.82 5.70
C GLN A 132 -2.13 -6.37 7.07
N SER A 133 -0.83 -6.57 7.30
CA SER A 133 -0.17 -6.14 8.54
C SER A 133 0.08 -4.63 8.58
N PHE A 134 0.07 -3.95 7.43
CA PHE A 134 0.33 -2.51 7.38
C PHE A 134 -0.67 -1.74 8.26
N PRO A 135 -0.18 -0.78 9.06
CA PRO A 135 -1.03 0.03 9.92
C PRO A 135 -1.70 1.14 9.12
N LEU A 136 -2.49 0.77 8.11
CA LEU A 136 -3.21 1.69 7.22
C LEU A 136 -4.42 2.31 7.93
N ARG A 137 -4.78 3.52 7.50
CA ARG A 137 -6.05 4.17 7.80
C ARG A 137 -6.80 4.50 6.51
N PRO A 138 -7.26 3.50 5.75
CA PRO A 138 -7.97 3.76 4.51
C PRO A 138 -9.33 4.35 4.83
N GLN A 139 -9.68 5.48 4.21
CA GLN A 139 -11.05 6.02 4.23
C GLN A 139 -11.92 5.33 3.19
N ARG A 140 -11.29 4.88 2.10
CA ARG A 140 -11.91 4.11 1.01
C ARG A 140 -10.94 3.03 0.56
N ILE A 141 -11.46 1.86 0.20
CA ILE A 141 -10.70 0.76 -0.41
C ILE A 141 -11.43 0.40 -1.71
N LEU A 142 -10.87 0.82 -2.84
CA LEU A 142 -11.43 0.59 -4.17
C LEU A 142 -10.67 -0.55 -4.84
N ILE A 143 -11.37 -1.62 -5.19
CA ILE A 143 -10.78 -2.76 -5.91
C ILE A 143 -11.34 -2.75 -7.33
N SER A 144 -10.50 -2.38 -8.29
CA SER A 144 -10.87 -2.25 -9.70
C SER A 144 -10.26 -3.37 -10.56
N GLY A 145 -10.84 -3.61 -11.74
CA GLY A 145 -10.34 -4.61 -12.70
C GLY A 145 -10.61 -6.07 -12.34
N ALA A 146 -11.29 -6.36 -11.22
CA ALA A 146 -11.74 -7.71 -10.92
C ALA A 146 -12.93 -8.08 -11.82
N GLY A 147 -12.78 -9.10 -12.68
CA GLY A 147 -13.90 -9.65 -13.47
C GLY A 147 -15.01 -10.21 -12.58
N MET A 148 -16.21 -10.42 -13.15
CA MET A 148 -17.44 -10.78 -12.42
C MET A 148 -17.25 -12.01 -11.49
N ILE A 149 -16.54 -13.04 -11.95
CA ILE A 149 -16.23 -14.26 -11.18
C ILE A 149 -15.27 -13.95 -10.02
N LYS A 150 -14.22 -13.15 -10.26
CA LYS A 150 -13.30 -12.71 -9.19
C LYS A 150 -14.04 -11.85 -8.16
N ARG A 151 -14.97 -10.98 -8.58
CA ARG A 151 -15.82 -10.20 -7.67
C ARG A 151 -16.67 -11.09 -6.77
N VAL A 152 -17.32 -12.13 -7.32
CA VAL A 152 -18.11 -13.08 -6.52
C VAL A 152 -17.25 -13.79 -5.49
N PHE A 153 -16.06 -14.27 -5.88
CA PHE A 153 -15.14 -14.95 -4.96
C PHE A 153 -14.61 -14.01 -3.86
N ILE A 154 -14.18 -12.80 -4.22
CA ILE A 154 -13.66 -11.85 -3.23
C ILE A 154 -14.81 -11.32 -2.34
N ASN A 155 -16.02 -11.10 -2.86
CA ASN A 155 -17.18 -10.77 -2.04
C ASN A 155 -17.52 -11.89 -1.05
N GLY A 156 -17.41 -13.15 -1.46
CA GLY A 156 -17.52 -14.31 -0.56
C GLY A 156 -16.46 -14.28 0.55
N LEU A 157 -15.20 -14.03 0.20
CA LEU A 157 -14.10 -13.89 1.16
C LEU A 157 -14.28 -12.70 2.10
N VAL A 158 -14.77 -11.56 1.62
CA VAL A 158 -15.05 -10.37 2.44
C VAL A 158 -16.20 -10.64 3.41
N ARG A 159 -17.26 -11.32 2.98
CA ARG A 159 -18.36 -11.75 3.87
C ARG A 159 -17.91 -12.77 4.91
N PHE A 160 -17.01 -13.69 4.55
CA PHE A 160 -16.43 -14.64 5.50
C PHE A 160 -15.48 -13.93 6.48
N ALA A 161 -14.62 -13.04 5.98
CA ALA A 161 -13.75 -12.20 6.80
C ALA A 161 -14.55 -11.22 7.68
N ALA A 162 -15.79 -10.89 7.30
CA ALA A 162 -16.68 -10.04 8.07
C ALA A 162 -17.02 -10.60 9.45
N LEU A 163 -17.06 -11.93 9.56
CA LEU A 163 -17.30 -12.64 10.81
C LEU A 163 -16.13 -12.48 11.81
N PHE A 164 -14.96 -12.02 11.33
CA PHE A 164 -13.72 -11.93 12.12
C PHE A 164 -13.04 -10.55 12.05
N SER A 165 -13.64 -9.57 11.35
CA SER A 165 -13.11 -8.23 11.09
C SER A 165 -14.01 -7.15 11.70
N LYS A 166 -13.44 -5.99 12.07
CA LYS A 166 -14.23 -4.84 12.54
C LYS A 166 -15.12 -4.37 11.37
N ALA A 167 -16.46 -4.43 11.52
CA ALA A 167 -17.48 -4.09 10.50
C ALA A 167 -17.14 -2.87 9.63
N LYS A 168 -16.62 -1.82 10.28
CA LYS A 168 -16.20 -0.55 9.67
C LYS A 168 -15.15 -0.64 8.56
N VAL A 169 -14.28 -1.66 8.56
CA VAL A 169 -13.28 -1.83 7.48
C VAL A 169 -13.94 -2.40 6.23
N LEU A 170 -14.93 -3.27 6.39
CA LEU A 170 -15.60 -3.96 5.30
C LEU A 170 -16.52 -2.99 4.54
N GLU A 171 -17.19 -2.09 5.27
CA GLU A 171 -17.97 -0.99 4.70
C GLU A 171 -17.15 -0.08 3.77
N ARG A 172 -15.82 -0.07 3.92
CA ARG A 172 -14.91 0.74 3.10
C ARG A 172 -14.46 0.03 1.83
N ILE A 173 -14.67 -1.28 1.71
CA ILE A 173 -14.26 -2.08 0.56
C ILE A 173 -15.36 -2.01 -0.51
N ARG A 174 -15.00 -1.54 -1.69
CA ARG A 174 -15.89 -1.48 -2.86
C ARG A 174 -15.23 -2.12 -4.07
N PHE A 175 -15.95 -3.00 -4.74
CA PHE A 175 -15.56 -3.53 -6.04
C PHE A 175 -16.16 -2.65 -7.12
N VAL A 176 -15.29 -2.01 -7.90
CA VAL A 176 -15.66 -0.93 -8.81
C VAL A 176 -15.06 -1.15 -10.19
N THR A 177 -15.60 -0.48 -11.20
CA THR A 177 -14.96 -0.33 -12.51
C THR A 177 -13.85 0.72 -12.43
N MET A 178 -13.07 0.91 -13.50
CA MET A 178 -12.12 2.03 -13.53
C MET A 178 -12.84 3.37 -13.68
N ASP A 179 -13.95 3.40 -14.43
CA ASP A 179 -14.77 4.60 -14.60
C ASP A 179 -15.33 5.09 -13.26
N ASP A 180 -15.81 4.17 -12.41
CA ASP A 180 -16.26 4.48 -11.05
C ASP A 180 -15.11 5.09 -10.20
N VAL A 181 -13.87 4.62 -10.38
CA VAL A 181 -12.69 5.17 -9.67
C VAL A 181 -12.41 6.59 -10.14
N ILE A 182 -12.51 6.83 -11.45
CA ILE A 182 -12.28 8.15 -12.07
C ILE A 182 -13.37 9.13 -11.63
N GLU A 183 -14.64 8.72 -11.66
CA GLU A 183 -15.77 9.54 -11.19
C GLU A 183 -15.61 9.92 -9.71
N GLU A 184 -15.16 8.96 -8.89
CA GLU A 184 -15.05 9.16 -7.45
C GLU A 184 -13.84 9.99 -7.03
N LEU A 185 -12.68 9.76 -7.65
CA LEU A 185 -11.42 10.38 -7.25
C LEU A 185 -11.08 11.64 -8.05
N GLY A 186 -11.51 11.70 -9.31
CA GLY A 186 -11.09 12.70 -10.31
C GLY A 186 -10.11 12.10 -11.33
N ALA A 187 -10.30 12.42 -12.61
CA ALA A 187 -9.46 11.94 -13.70
C ALA A 187 -8.00 12.43 -13.63
N GLU A 188 -7.77 13.55 -12.95
CA GLU A 188 -6.49 14.23 -12.80
C GLU A 188 -5.61 13.69 -11.67
N VAL A 189 -6.20 12.88 -10.77
CA VAL A 189 -5.49 12.31 -9.62
C VAL A 189 -5.16 10.83 -9.78
N VAL A 190 -5.79 10.14 -10.72
CA VAL A 190 -5.46 8.74 -11.06
C VAL A 190 -4.17 8.66 -11.90
N PRO A 191 -3.54 7.48 -12.06
CA PRO A 191 -2.34 7.35 -12.88
C PRO A 191 -2.60 7.61 -14.38
N LYS A 192 -1.61 8.17 -15.08
CA LYS A 192 -1.71 8.49 -16.52
C LYS A 192 -2.09 7.29 -17.41
N TYR A 193 -1.65 6.08 -17.07
CA TYR A 193 -2.00 4.87 -17.85
C TYR A 193 -3.49 4.47 -17.72
N ARG A 194 -4.25 5.09 -16.81
CA ARG A 194 -5.71 4.90 -16.66
C ARG A 194 -6.53 6.11 -17.11
N SER A 195 -5.91 7.27 -17.29
CA SER A 195 -6.55 8.51 -17.70
C SER A 195 -5.53 9.42 -18.35
N GLU A 196 -5.83 9.97 -19.53
CA GLU A 196 -4.95 10.93 -20.22
C GLU A 196 -4.66 12.18 -19.37
N LEU A 197 -5.56 12.55 -18.45
CA LEU A 197 -5.39 13.66 -17.52
C LEU A 197 -4.63 13.26 -16.24
N GLY A 198 -4.32 11.98 -16.09
CA GLY A 198 -3.76 11.40 -14.88
C GLY A 198 -2.32 11.84 -14.60
N LYS A 199 -1.86 11.54 -13.39
CA LYS A 199 -0.50 11.87 -12.97
C LYS A 199 0.54 10.98 -13.65
N GLU A 200 1.54 11.65 -14.20
CA GLU A 200 2.77 11.07 -14.71
C GLU A 200 3.90 11.26 -13.70
N GLY A 201 4.85 10.34 -13.69
CA GLY A 201 6.06 10.47 -12.91
C GLY A 201 6.74 9.13 -12.70
N ASP A 202 8.04 9.19 -12.49
CA ASP A 202 8.79 8.05 -11.98
C ASP A 202 8.43 7.84 -10.51
N ILE A 203 7.80 6.71 -10.21
CA ILE A 203 7.35 6.35 -8.86
C ILE A 203 8.52 6.17 -7.89
N ALA A 204 9.67 5.67 -8.36
CA ALA A 204 10.84 5.52 -7.52
C ALA A 204 11.39 6.90 -7.12
N ASP A 205 11.52 7.83 -8.08
CA ASP A 205 11.95 9.20 -7.78
C ASP A 205 10.94 9.92 -6.88
N TRP A 206 9.64 9.73 -7.12
CA TRP A 206 8.57 10.29 -6.28
C TRP A 206 8.67 9.79 -4.83
N VAL A 207 8.88 8.49 -4.63
CA VAL A 207 9.09 7.89 -3.30
C VAL A 207 10.35 8.47 -2.66
N PHE A 208 11.46 8.48 -3.38
CA PHE A 208 12.74 9.00 -2.90
C PHE A 208 12.61 10.45 -2.39
N HIS A 209 12.02 11.34 -3.19
CA HIS A 209 11.88 12.75 -2.83
C HIS A 209 11.01 12.97 -1.58
N ARG A 210 9.94 12.19 -1.43
CA ARG A 210 9.07 12.28 -0.25
C ARG A 210 9.72 11.74 1.02
N LEU A 211 10.58 10.74 0.88
CA LEU A 211 11.29 10.13 2.00
C LEU A 211 12.52 10.93 2.42
N LYS A 212 13.21 11.59 1.48
CA LYS A 212 14.37 12.45 1.77
C LYS A 212 14.06 13.55 2.79
N ASN A 213 12.82 14.07 2.76
CA ASN A 213 12.35 15.12 3.66
C ASN A 213 11.51 14.57 4.82
N PHE A 214 11.36 13.25 4.91
CA PHE A 214 10.67 12.63 6.03
C PHE A 214 11.55 12.77 7.27
N PRO A 215 11.01 13.19 8.43
CA PRO A 215 11.80 13.32 9.64
C PRO A 215 12.36 11.94 9.99
N ALA A 216 13.67 11.76 9.78
CA ALA A 216 14.37 10.61 10.29
C ALA A 216 14.28 10.69 11.83
N PRO A 217 13.95 9.58 12.52
CA PRO A 217 14.09 9.56 13.97
C PRO A 217 15.55 9.96 14.28
N PRO A 218 15.78 10.83 15.28
CA PRO A 218 17.14 11.15 15.69
C PRO A 218 17.84 9.84 16.05
N ILE A 219 19.00 9.61 15.43
CA ILE A 219 19.87 8.48 15.75
C ILE A 219 20.30 8.68 17.20
N ALA A 220 19.87 7.78 18.08
CA ALA A 220 20.24 7.76 19.49
C ALA A 220 21.53 6.97 19.69
#